data_AF-A0A1R3L1D3-F1
#
_entry.id   AF-A0A1R3L1D3-F1
#
_cell.length_a   1.000
_cell.length_b   1.000
_cell.length_c   1.000
_cell.angle_alpha   90.00
_cell.angle_beta   90.00
_cell.angle_gamma   90.00
#
_symmetry.space_group_name_H-M   'P 1'
#
loop_
_entity.id
_entity.type
_entity.pdbx_description
1 polymer ?
#
loop_
_entity_poly.entity_id
_entity_poly.type
_entity_poly.pdbx_seq_one_letter_code
_entity_poly.pdbx_strand_id
1 'polypeptide(L)' 'MGCKCIENGTIYNIIDPHLKGRIAPDCFKQFVEIAFGCLRVRGNERPSMGEVETTLQLALQLQNKADSEI' A
#
# COMPACT_ATOMS: atom_id res chain seq x y z
N MET A 1 -13.51 -1.72 -5.24
CA MET A 1 -14.04 -0.49 -4.62
C MET A 1 -13.09 -0.15 -3.49
N GLY A 2 -12.22 0.84 -3.73
CA GLY A 2 -11.18 1.23 -2.76
C GLY A 2 -11.81 1.81 -1.50
N CYS A 3 -11.07 1.78 -0.39
CA CYS A 3 -11.53 2.41 0.84
C CYS A 3 -11.53 3.93 0.64
N LYS A 4 -12.63 4.61 1.00
CA LYS A 4 -12.80 6.08 0.91
C LYS A 4 -11.66 6.87 1.56
N CYS A 5 -10.88 6.24 2.44
CA CYS A 5 -9.72 6.82 3.11
C CYS A 5 -8.58 7.21 2.16
N ILE A 6 -8.40 6.49 1.05
CA ILE A 6 -7.37 6.80 0.04
C ILE A 6 -7.83 7.99 -0.80
N GLU A 7 -9.06 7.92 -1.30
CA GLU A 7 -9.68 8.95 -2.16
C GLU A 7 -9.81 10.29 -1.42
N ASN A 8 -10.12 10.25 -0.11
CA ASN A 8 -10.22 11.44 0.72
C ASN A 8 -8.86 11.93 1.26
N GLY A 9 -7.75 11.25 0.97
CA GLY A 9 -6.42 11.60 1.48
C GLY A 9 -6.25 11.42 3.00
N THR A 10 -7.27 10.93 3.71
CA THR A 10 -7.20 10.72 5.17
C THR A 10 -6.28 9.57 5.56
N ILE A 11 -5.88 8.73 4.60
CA ILE A 11 -4.88 7.68 4.82
C ILE A 11 -3.57 8.25 5.37
N TYR A 12 -3.16 9.46 4.97
CA TYR A 12 -1.96 10.12 5.48
C TYR A 12 -2.06 10.50 6.97
N ASN A 13 -3.26 10.51 7.56
CA ASN A 13 -3.45 10.79 8.98
C ASN A 13 -3.20 9.56 9.86
N ILE A 14 -3.25 8.36 9.29
CA ILE A 14 -3.03 7.10 10.03
C ILE A 14 -1.61 6.53 9.81
N ILE A 15 -0.86 7.06 8.85
CA ILE A 15 0.55 6.69 8.66
C ILE A 15 1.37 7.17 9.85
N ASP A 16 2.28 6.32 10.29
CA ASP A 16 3.29 6.68 11.28
C ASP A 16 3.96 8.02 10.91
N PRO A 17 3.96 9.02 11.82
CA PRO A 17 4.56 10.33 11.56
C PRO A 17 6.01 10.26 11.07
N HIS A 18 6.79 9.26 11.49
CA HIS A 18 8.19 9.07 11.10
C HIS A 18 8.36 8.54 9.67
N LEU A 19 7.29 8.05 9.05
CA LEU A 19 7.28 7.57 7.67
C LEU A 19 6.74 8.62 6.68
N LYS A 20 6.13 9.70 7.18
CA LYS A 20 5.59 10.77 6.33
C LYS A 20 6.71 11.40 5.49
N GLY A 21 6.48 11.50 4.19
CA GLY A 21 7.44 12.06 3.23
C GLY A 21 8.65 11.15 2.91
N ARG A 22 8.71 9.94 3.49
CA ARG A 22 9.79 8.96 3.24
C ARG A 22 9.34 7.81 2.35
N ILE A 23 8.04 7.62 2.17
CA ILE A 23 7.48 6.56 1.33
C ILE A 23 7.26 7.10 -0.08
N ALA A 24 7.76 6.37 -1.07
CA ALA A 24 7.51 6.65 -2.48
C ALA A 24 6.01 6.54 -2.80
N PRO A 25 5.41 7.50 -3.53
CA PRO A 25 3.97 7.49 -3.81
C PRO A 25 3.48 6.19 -4.45
N ASP A 26 4.25 5.61 -5.38
CA ASP A 26 3.87 4.37 -6.07
C ASP A 26 3.95 3.14 -5.15
N CYS A 27 4.99 3.05 -4.32
CA CYS A 27 5.08 2.03 -3.27
C CYS A 27 3.87 2.14 -2.32
N PHE A 28 3.58 3.35 -1.86
CA PHE A 28 2.51 3.61 -0.91
C PHE A 28 1.15 3.19 -1.47
N LYS A 29 0.86 3.55 -2.74
CA LYS A 29 -0.36 3.13 -3.41
C LYS A 29 -0.50 1.61 -3.42
N GLN A 30 0.55 0.91 -3.85
CA GLN A 30 0.53 -0.54 -3.96
C GLN A 30 0.34 -1.24 -2.60
N PHE A 31 1.03 -0.74 -1.57
CA PHE A 31 0.90 -1.25 -0.21
C PHE A 31 -0.51 -1.07 0.35
N VAL A 32 -1.10 0.10 0.14
CA VAL A 32 -2.43 0.41 0.67
C VAL A 32 -3.51 -0.40 -0.06
N GLU A 33 -3.40 -0.57 -1.37
CA GLU A 33 -4.34 -1.40 -2.15
C GLU A 33 -4.36 -2.85 -1.65
N ILE A 34 -3.20 -3.47 -1.40
CA ILE A 34 -3.15 -4.84 -0.89
C ILE A 34 -3.63 -4.94 0.56
N ALA A 35 -3.27 -3.98 1.42
CA ALA A 35 -3.73 -3.94 2.81
C ALA A 35 -5.26 -3.88 2.90
N PHE A 36 -5.91 -3.07 2.06
CA PHE A 36 -7.37 -3.05 2.00
C PHE A 36 -7.97 -4.31 1.38
N GLY A 37 -7.28 -4.93 0.41
CA GLY A 37 -7.65 -6.26 -0.09
C GLY A 37 -7.77 -7.29 1.04
N CYS A 38 -6.78 -7.34 1.92
CA CYS A 38 -6.76 -8.25 3.07
C CYS A 38 -7.92 -8.01 4.06
N LEU A 39 -8.39 -6.78 4.17
CA LEU A 39 -9.45 -6.36 5.10
C LEU A 39 -10.86 -6.46 4.52
N ARG A 40 -11.03 -7.03 3.31
CA ARG A 40 -12.37 -7.20 2.73
C ARG A 40 -13.27 -8.06 3.62
N VAL A 41 -14.53 -7.64 3.73
CA VAL A 41 -15.54 -8.30 4.57
C VAL A 41 -15.79 -9.73 4.10
N ARG A 42 -15.91 -9.91 2.78
CA ARG A 42 -16.12 -11.22 2.17
C ARG A 42 -14.77 -11.92 1.96
N GLY A 43 -14.61 -13.09 2.59
CA GLY A 43 -13.35 -13.83 2.59
C GLY A 43 -12.88 -14.24 1.20
N ASN A 44 -13.80 -14.56 0.29
CA ASN A 44 -13.50 -14.93 -1.10
C ASN A 44 -13.06 -13.74 -1.97
N GLU A 45 -13.19 -12.50 -1.50
CA GLU A 45 -12.65 -11.33 -2.20
C GLU A 45 -11.27 -10.94 -1.68
N ARG A 46 -10.80 -11.55 -0.58
CA ARG A 46 -9.47 -11.29 -0.04
C ARG A 46 -8.42 -11.88 -0.98
N PRO A 47 -7.27 -11.21 -1.14
CA PRO A 47 -6.17 -11.74 -1.92
C PRO A 47 -5.66 -13.04 -1.28
N SER A 48 -5.18 -13.94 -2.13
CA SER A 48 -4.37 -15.07 -1.71
C SER A 48 -3.04 -14.59 -1.11
N MET A 49 -2.43 -15.40 -0.26
CA MET A 49 -1.11 -15.06 0.30
C MET A 49 -0.03 -14.89 -0.77
N GLY A 50 -0.13 -15.58 -1.91
CA GLY A 50 0.78 -15.37 -3.05
C GLY A 50 0.60 -14.02 -3.73
N GLU A 51 -0.65 -13.56 -3.90
CA GLU A 51 -0.93 -12.20 -4.39
C GLU A 51 -0.41 -11.14 -3.41
N VAL A 52 -0.56 -11.38 -2.10
CA VAL A 52 -0.01 -10.51 -1.05
C VAL A 52 1.51 -10.42 -1.16
N GLU A 53 2.20 -11.56 -1.19
CA GLU A 53 3.66 -11.61 -1.31
C GLU A 53 4.17 -10.89 -2.56
N THR A 54 3.60 -11.22 -3.72
CA THR A 54 3.99 -10.63 -5.01
C THR A 54 3.80 -9.11 -5.00
N THR A 55 2.69 -8.65 -4.41
CA THR A 55 2.39 -7.21 -4.33
C THR A 55 3.36 -6.48 -3.39
N LEU A 56 3.73 -7.10 -2.28
CA LEU A 56 4.72 -6.53 -1.35
C LEU A 56 6.12 -6.47 -1.95
N GLN A 57 6.52 -7.48 -2.73
CA GLN A 57 7.78 -7.46 -3.47
C GLN A 57 7.81 -6.30 -4.48
N LEU A 58 6.72 -6.07 -5.21
CA LEU A 58 6.60 -4.93 -6.12
C LEU A 58 6.67 -3.59 -5.37
N ALA A 59 5.93 -3.44 -4.27
CA ALA A 59 5.95 -2.22 -3.45
C ALA A 59 7.38 -1.92 -2.96
N LEU A 60 8.11 -2.93 -2.50
CA LEU A 60 9.51 -2.80 -2.08
C LEU A 60 10.42 -2.37 -3.25
N GLN A 61 10.26 -2.96 -4.43
CA GLN A 61 11.02 -2.55 -5.61
C GLN A 61 10.77 -1.08 -5.99
N LEU A 62 9.52 -0.63 -5.90
CA LEU A 62 9.15 0.77 -6.18
C LEU A 62 9.80 1.74 -5.18
N GLN A 63 9.84 1.39 -3.90
CA GLN A 63 10.54 2.20 -2.89
C GLN A 63 12.04 2.25 -3.16
N ASN A 64 12.68 1.10 -3.37
CA ASN A 64 14.13 1.04 -3.62
C ASN A 64 14.53 1.84 -4.87
N LYS A 65 13.69 1.82 -5.91
CA LYS A 65 13.91 2.60 -7.12
C LYS A 65 13.88 4.10 -6.82
N ALA A 66 12.85 4.57 -6.11
CA ALA A 66 12.74 5.97 -5.72
C ALA A 66 13.89 6.43 -4.81
N ASP A 67 14.34 5.57 -3.89
CA ASP A 67 15.46 5.85 -3.00
C ASP A 67 16.81 5.91 -3.76
N SER A 68 16.93 5.17 -4.87
CA SER A 68 18.13 5.14 -5.71
C SER A 68 18.20 6.28 -6.74
N GLU A 69 17.10 7.01 -6.92
CA GLU A 69 17.00 8.19 -7.80
C GLU A 69 17.33 9.51 -7.06
N ILE A 70 17.85 9.41 -5.83
CA ILE A 70 18.30 10.50 -4.94
C ILE A 70 19.81 10.72 -5.05
#